data_AF-A0A7C2I8B7-F1
#
_entry.id   AF-A0A7C2I8B7-F1
#
_cell.length_a   1.000
_cell.length_b   1.000
_cell.length_c   1.000
_cell.angle_alpha   90.00
_cell.angle_beta   90.00
_cell.angle_gamma   90.00
#
_symmetry.space_group_name_H-M   'P 1'
#
loop_
_entity.id
_entity.type
_entity.pdbx_description
1 polymer ?
#
loop_
_entity_poly.entity_id
_entity_poly.type
_entity_poly.pdbx_seq_one_letter_code
_entity_poly.pdbx_strand_id
1 'polypeptide(L)'
;VEQGMFGEVHYVRAFWYRNSLPDNPAWRYVIPADANPQNTDWNAFLGPARKRDFDKRRFYQWRLYWDYSGGISTDLLVHQTDITNFVCSKRVPVSCMASGGIYRWTDPEDDREVPDTLSAIYEYPEKFHINYSCYFGNERYGYGEQFLGNEGTIEVLNRQVLNFYPETFRGKAPAHVAARKPFELNLPGNDNPAVEAHIRNFLAAIQGRERLIAPVEIGQEAAISGHMATLSYRNGKKVLWDNQARRYSFI
;
A
#
# COMPACT_ATOMS: atom_id res chain seq x y z
N VAL A 1 -8.30 10.44 15.58
CA VAL A 1 -8.84 9.09 15.91
C VAL A 1 -9.24 9.04 17.37
N GLU A 2 -8.31 9.24 18.30
CA GLU A 2 -8.55 9.15 19.76
C GLU A 2 -9.71 10.02 20.28
N GLN A 3 -9.91 11.19 19.68
CA GLN A 3 -11.01 12.10 20.02
C GLN A 3 -12.39 11.64 19.51
N GLY A 4 -12.49 10.52 18.78
CA GLY A 4 -13.77 9.98 18.27
C GLY A 4 -14.46 10.84 17.20
N MET A 5 -13.78 11.83 16.62
CA MET A 5 -14.40 12.89 15.79
C MET A 5 -15.16 12.44 14.54
N PHE A 6 -14.88 11.25 14.01
CA PHE A 6 -15.49 10.72 12.78
C PHE A 6 -16.29 9.43 13.04
N GLY A 7 -16.41 8.99 14.30
CA GLY A 7 -17.18 7.81 14.68
C GLY A 7 -16.55 6.50 14.23
N GLU A 8 -17.35 5.43 14.25
CA GLU A 8 -16.94 4.09 13.82
C GLU A 8 -16.72 4.05 12.30
N VAL A 9 -15.61 3.44 11.86
CA VAL A 9 -15.27 3.25 10.45
C VAL A 9 -15.46 1.80 10.07
N HIS A 10 -16.30 1.56 9.06
CA HIS A 10 -16.46 0.24 8.44
C HIS A 10 -15.82 0.14 7.06
N TYR A 11 -15.50 1.27 6.42
CA TYR A 11 -15.02 1.30 5.05
C TYR A 11 -13.90 2.33 4.87
N VAL A 12 -12.80 1.89 4.27
CA VAL A 12 -11.71 2.75 3.84
C VAL A 12 -11.53 2.61 2.34
N ARG A 13 -11.54 3.75 1.64
CA ARG A 13 -11.08 3.81 0.25
C ARG A 13 -9.63 4.26 0.26
N ALA A 14 -8.76 3.44 -0.29
CA ALA A 14 -7.35 3.73 -0.43
C ALA A 14 -6.96 3.71 -1.89
N PHE A 15 -6.04 4.59 -2.28
CA PHE A 15 -5.64 4.68 -3.68
C PHE A 15 -4.20 5.13 -3.86
N TRP A 16 -3.61 4.67 -4.97
CA TRP A 16 -2.34 5.19 -5.45
C TRP A 16 -2.36 5.33 -6.97
N TYR A 17 -2.51 6.55 -7.44
CA TYR A 17 -2.52 6.86 -8.86
C TYR A 17 -1.25 7.63 -9.22
N ARG A 18 -0.57 7.17 -10.26
CA ARG A 18 0.64 7.77 -10.80
C ARG A 18 0.52 7.86 -12.31
N ASN A 19 1.39 8.65 -12.91
CA ASN A 19 1.55 8.67 -14.35
C ASN A 19 3.03 8.53 -14.69
N SER A 20 3.30 8.16 -15.92
CA SER A 20 4.64 8.01 -16.46
C SER A 20 4.62 8.45 -17.91
N LEU A 21 5.70 9.07 -18.34
CA LEU A 21 5.87 9.47 -19.74
C LEU A 21 6.19 8.23 -20.59
N PRO A 22 5.92 8.26 -21.91
CA PRO A 22 6.25 7.15 -22.80
C PRO A 22 7.74 6.74 -22.77
N ASP A 23 8.65 7.70 -22.58
CA ASP A 23 10.10 7.51 -22.51
C ASP A 23 10.63 7.20 -21.11
N ASN A 24 9.78 7.29 -20.09
CA ASN A 24 10.08 6.88 -18.72
C ASN A 24 8.92 6.05 -18.12
N PRO A 25 8.60 4.86 -18.66
CA PRO A 25 7.53 4.01 -18.14
C PRO A 25 7.76 3.63 -16.68
N ALA A 26 6.67 3.40 -15.93
CA ALA A 26 6.80 3.03 -14.52
C ALA A 26 7.67 1.79 -14.35
N TRP A 27 8.64 1.90 -13.43
CA TRP A 27 9.64 0.88 -13.08
C TRP A 27 10.62 0.47 -14.20
N ARG A 28 10.58 1.11 -15.37
CA ARG A 28 11.61 0.99 -16.41
C ARG A 28 12.74 2.00 -16.16
N TYR A 29 13.45 1.81 -15.05
CA TYR A 29 14.58 2.68 -14.67
C TYR A 29 15.73 2.61 -15.68
N VAL A 30 16.51 3.69 -15.79
CA VAL A 30 17.74 3.72 -16.58
C VAL A 30 18.71 2.67 -16.05
N ILE A 31 19.22 1.82 -16.94
CA ILE A 31 20.20 0.79 -16.62
C ILE A 31 21.60 1.34 -16.87
N PRO A 32 22.52 1.28 -15.89
CA PRO A 32 23.91 1.68 -16.09
C PRO A 32 24.55 0.98 -17.30
N ALA A 33 25.30 1.73 -18.11
CA ALA A 33 25.89 1.21 -19.34
C ALA A 33 26.94 0.13 -19.09
N ASP A 34 27.60 0.17 -17.93
CA ASP A 34 28.62 -0.77 -17.48
C ASP A 34 28.06 -1.95 -16.67
N ALA A 35 26.73 -2.11 -16.56
CA ALA A 35 26.11 -3.22 -15.84
C ALA A 35 26.55 -4.59 -16.37
N ASN A 36 27.20 -5.39 -15.52
CA ASN A 36 27.74 -6.70 -15.87
C ASN A 36 27.75 -7.65 -14.64
N PRO A 37 27.95 -8.97 -14.83
CA PRO A 37 27.99 -9.92 -13.71
C PRO A 37 29.12 -9.69 -12.69
N GLN A 38 30.16 -8.93 -13.04
CA GLN A 38 31.29 -8.66 -12.13
C GLN A 38 30.99 -7.49 -11.18
N ASN A 39 30.15 -6.53 -11.56
CA ASN A 39 29.70 -5.42 -10.70
C ASN A 39 28.26 -5.56 -10.19
N THR A 40 27.59 -6.66 -10.55
CA THR A 40 26.29 -7.06 -9.99
C THR A 40 26.45 -8.44 -9.35
N ASP A 41 26.23 -8.55 -8.04
CA ASP A 41 26.22 -9.86 -7.38
C ASP A 41 24.92 -10.61 -7.74
N TRP A 42 24.88 -11.12 -8.98
CA TRP A 42 23.69 -11.73 -9.57
C TRP A 42 23.22 -12.95 -8.79
N ASN A 43 24.16 -13.76 -8.30
CA ASN A 43 23.83 -14.96 -7.54
C ASN A 43 23.21 -14.61 -6.18
N ALA A 44 23.70 -13.57 -5.50
CA ALA A 44 23.09 -13.07 -4.27
C ALA A 44 21.71 -12.44 -4.55
N PHE A 45 21.59 -11.63 -5.60
CA PHE A 45 20.33 -11.01 -6.01
C PHE A 45 19.22 -12.05 -6.27
N LEU A 46 19.55 -13.12 -7.01
CA LEU A 46 18.58 -14.18 -7.29
C LEU A 46 18.09 -14.86 -6.01
N GLY A 47 18.92 -14.96 -4.98
CA GLY A 47 18.55 -15.57 -3.70
C GLY A 47 17.85 -16.93 -3.88
N PRO A 48 16.66 -17.14 -3.30
CA PRO A 48 15.87 -18.36 -3.43
C PRO A 48 15.04 -18.45 -4.72
N ALA A 49 14.99 -17.40 -5.54
CA ALA A 49 14.25 -17.42 -6.79
C ALA A 49 14.87 -18.39 -7.81
N ARG A 50 14.12 -18.71 -8.86
CA ARG A 50 14.60 -19.57 -9.95
C ARG A 50 15.93 -19.04 -10.49
N LYS A 51 16.94 -19.90 -10.56
CA LYS A 51 18.23 -19.55 -11.15
C LYS A 51 18.09 -19.26 -12.65
N ARG A 52 18.76 -18.19 -13.09
CA ARG A 52 18.72 -17.65 -14.45
C ARG A 52 20.09 -17.12 -14.84
N ASP A 53 20.35 -17.04 -16.13
CA ASP A 53 21.51 -16.30 -16.65
C ASP A 53 21.40 -14.82 -16.30
N PHE A 54 22.54 -14.13 -16.26
CA PHE A 54 22.56 -12.71 -15.92
C PHE A 54 21.72 -11.88 -16.90
N ASP A 55 20.82 -11.08 -16.34
CA ASP A 55 19.96 -10.17 -17.08
C ASP A 55 19.91 -8.82 -16.36
N LYS A 56 20.48 -7.81 -17.02
CA LYS A 56 20.55 -6.44 -16.50
C LYS A 56 19.16 -5.82 -16.29
N ARG A 57 18.15 -6.15 -17.10
CA ARG A 57 16.77 -5.65 -16.91
C ARG A 57 16.21 -6.24 -15.62
N ARG A 58 16.37 -7.54 -15.40
CA ARG A 58 15.91 -8.21 -14.19
C ARG A 58 16.59 -7.70 -12.91
N PHE A 59 17.87 -7.35 -12.96
CA PHE A 59 18.57 -6.78 -11.81
C PHE A 59 18.10 -5.35 -11.46
N TYR A 60 18.11 -4.44 -12.43
CA TYR A 60 17.81 -3.02 -12.18
C TYR A 60 16.32 -2.67 -12.21
N GLN A 61 15.51 -3.45 -12.92
CA GLN A 61 14.07 -3.24 -13.10
C GLN A 61 13.27 -4.40 -12.47
N TRP A 62 13.81 -5.00 -11.41
CA TRP A 62 13.30 -6.21 -10.73
C TRP A 62 11.82 -6.17 -10.37
N ARG A 63 11.28 -4.97 -10.10
CA ARG A 63 9.87 -4.75 -9.77
C ARG A 63 8.92 -5.28 -10.82
N LEU A 64 9.37 -5.38 -12.08
CA LEU A 64 8.57 -5.80 -13.23
C LEU A 64 8.41 -7.32 -13.36
N TYR A 65 9.10 -8.12 -12.54
CA TYR A 65 9.17 -9.57 -12.70
C TYR A 65 8.68 -10.32 -11.45
N TRP A 66 7.82 -11.32 -11.64
CA TRP A 66 7.19 -12.08 -10.53
C TRP A 66 8.19 -12.88 -9.69
N ASP A 67 9.37 -13.17 -10.23
CA ASP A 67 10.42 -13.89 -9.50
C ASP A 67 10.95 -13.09 -8.30
N TYR A 68 10.86 -11.75 -8.34
CA TYR A 68 11.49 -10.85 -7.36
C TYR A 68 10.50 -9.86 -6.73
N SER A 69 9.27 -9.80 -7.24
CA SER A 69 8.29 -8.75 -6.93
C SER A 69 6.88 -9.30 -6.80
N GLY A 70 6.08 -8.76 -5.87
CA GLY A 70 4.62 -8.90 -5.83
C GLY A 70 3.88 -7.78 -6.59
N GLY A 71 4.62 -6.99 -7.37
CA GLY A 71 4.10 -5.85 -8.14
C GLY A 71 3.52 -4.77 -7.25
N ILE A 72 2.44 -4.13 -7.73
CA ILE A 72 1.77 -3.01 -7.03
C ILE A 72 1.38 -3.39 -5.59
N SER A 73 0.99 -4.65 -5.37
CA SER A 73 0.44 -5.07 -4.08
C SER A 73 1.47 -5.07 -2.94
N THR A 74 2.72 -5.44 -3.21
CA THR A 74 3.79 -5.48 -2.19
C THR A 74 4.64 -4.23 -2.18
N ASP A 75 4.66 -3.45 -3.27
CA ASP A 75 5.46 -2.21 -3.36
C ASP A 75 4.65 -0.97 -2.95
N LEU A 76 3.35 -0.92 -3.26
CA LEU A 76 2.51 0.26 -3.04
C LEU A 76 1.37 0.00 -2.06
N LEU A 77 0.46 -0.93 -2.41
CA LEU A 77 -0.75 -1.22 -1.63
C LEU A 77 -0.45 -1.45 -0.15
N VAL A 78 0.64 -2.17 0.14
CA VAL A 78 1.07 -2.50 1.50
C VAL A 78 1.10 -1.26 2.41
N HIS A 79 1.53 -0.11 1.89
CA HIS A 79 1.58 1.14 2.63
C HIS A 79 0.18 1.61 3.06
N GLN A 80 -0.80 1.53 2.15
CA GLN A 80 -2.18 1.92 2.42
C GLN A 80 -2.86 0.97 3.41
N THR A 81 -2.64 -0.34 3.27
CA THR A 81 -3.24 -1.30 4.20
C THR A 81 -2.62 -1.21 5.59
N ASP A 82 -1.31 -0.99 5.69
CA ASP A 82 -0.61 -0.85 6.96
C ASP A 82 -1.04 0.42 7.71
N ILE A 83 -1.04 1.58 7.05
CA ILE A 83 -1.48 2.82 7.72
C ILE A 83 -2.96 2.76 8.09
N THR A 84 -3.79 2.09 7.27
CA THR A 84 -5.20 1.88 7.59
C THR A 84 -5.35 0.99 8.83
N ASN A 85 -4.59 -0.09 8.92
CA ASN A 85 -4.56 -0.96 10.09
C ASN A 85 -4.15 -0.17 11.34
N PHE A 86 -3.10 0.65 11.25
CA PHE A 86 -2.64 1.49 12.33
C PHE A 86 -3.73 2.48 12.80
N VAL A 87 -4.30 3.25 11.87
CA VAL A 87 -5.31 4.29 12.17
C VAL A 87 -6.60 3.68 12.73
N CYS A 88 -7.06 2.56 12.20
CA CYS A 88 -8.30 1.91 12.59
C CYS A 88 -8.13 0.82 13.66
N SER A 89 -6.93 0.66 14.22
CA SER A 89 -6.59 -0.39 15.20
C SER A 89 -6.98 -1.79 14.72
N LYS A 90 -6.66 -2.11 13.46
CA LYS A 90 -6.81 -3.44 12.85
C LYS A 90 -5.45 -4.10 12.69
N ARG A 91 -5.45 -5.41 12.40
CA ARG A 91 -4.21 -6.19 12.22
C ARG A 91 -4.10 -6.82 10.85
N VAL A 92 -4.90 -7.84 10.57
CA VAL A 92 -4.85 -8.58 9.31
C VAL A 92 -6.25 -8.85 8.76
N PRO A 93 -6.44 -8.83 7.44
CA PRO A 93 -7.70 -9.23 6.82
C PRO A 93 -7.91 -10.75 6.93
N VAL A 94 -9.18 -11.18 6.88
CA VAL A 94 -9.58 -12.59 6.76
C VAL A 94 -9.73 -13.02 5.30
N SER A 95 -9.93 -12.07 4.38
CA SER A 95 -9.97 -12.38 2.96
C SER A 95 -9.54 -11.22 2.07
N CYS A 96 -9.12 -11.57 0.85
CA CYS A 96 -8.76 -10.63 -0.21
C CYS A 96 -9.23 -11.13 -1.57
N MET A 97 -9.77 -10.25 -2.40
CA MET A 97 -9.94 -10.48 -3.83
C MET A 97 -9.27 -9.33 -4.60
N ALA A 98 -8.43 -9.67 -5.58
CA ALA A 98 -7.72 -8.70 -6.40
C ALA A 98 -7.92 -8.97 -7.89
N SER A 99 -7.94 -7.89 -8.67
CA SER A 99 -8.06 -7.92 -10.14
C SER A 99 -7.28 -6.77 -10.75
N GLY A 100 -6.97 -6.87 -12.04
CA GLY A 100 -6.11 -5.91 -12.70
C GLY A 100 -5.51 -6.46 -13.98
N GLY A 101 -4.46 -5.80 -14.47
CA GLY A 101 -3.74 -6.25 -15.65
C GLY A 101 -2.62 -5.31 -16.05
N ILE A 102 -1.97 -5.68 -17.16
CA ILE A 102 -1.12 -4.79 -17.94
C ILE A 102 -2.00 -4.24 -19.05
N TYR A 103 -2.45 -3.00 -18.91
CA TYR A 103 -3.38 -2.39 -19.86
C TYR A 103 -2.76 -1.25 -20.66
N ARG A 104 -1.75 -0.59 -20.10
CA ARG A 104 -1.12 0.57 -20.74
C ARG A 104 0.14 0.21 -21.50
N TRP A 105 1.02 -0.61 -20.92
CA TRP A 105 2.31 -0.96 -21.53
C TRP A 105 2.25 -2.33 -22.20
N THR A 106 1.65 -2.31 -23.39
CA THR A 106 1.37 -3.51 -24.21
C THR A 106 2.27 -3.61 -25.44
N ASP A 107 3.32 -2.79 -25.51
CA ASP A 107 4.35 -2.89 -26.55
C ASP A 107 4.99 -4.29 -26.49
N PRO A 108 5.15 -5.01 -27.63
CA PRO A 108 5.78 -6.33 -27.66
C PRO A 108 7.17 -6.42 -27.02
N GLU A 109 7.92 -5.31 -26.96
CA GLU A 109 9.26 -5.26 -26.38
C GLU A 109 9.27 -5.03 -24.85
N ASP A 110 8.13 -4.70 -24.26
CA ASP A 110 7.96 -4.54 -22.82
C ASP A 110 7.69 -5.90 -22.15
N ASP A 111 8.77 -6.51 -21.66
CA ASP A 111 8.77 -7.83 -21.00
C ASP A 111 8.25 -7.84 -19.55
N ARG A 112 7.43 -6.85 -19.15
CA ARG A 112 6.90 -6.81 -17.78
C ARG A 112 5.89 -7.94 -17.55
N GLU A 113 5.91 -8.49 -16.35
CA GLU A 113 4.99 -9.56 -15.94
C GLU A 113 3.94 -9.06 -14.94
N VAL A 114 4.26 -7.98 -14.21
CA VAL A 114 3.42 -7.39 -13.15
C VAL A 114 2.43 -6.37 -13.70
N PRO A 115 1.23 -6.22 -13.09
CA PRO A 115 0.20 -5.31 -13.55
C PRO A 115 0.59 -3.84 -13.40
N ASP A 116 0.06 -3.00 -14.31
CA ASP A 116 0.08 -1.53 -14.21
C ASP A 116 -1.20 -0.92 -13.63
N THR A 117 -2.22 -1.78 -13.49
CA THR A 117 -3.53 -1.49 -12.95
C THR A 117 -3.89 -2.60 -11.98
N LEU A 118 -4.18 -2.26 -10.72
CA LEU A 118 -4.56 -3.24 -9.70
C LEU A 118 -5.64 -2.65 -8.78
N SER A 119 -6.68 -3.43 -8.54
CA SER A 119 -7.65 -3.20 -7.48
C SER A 119 -7.66 -4.39 -6.53
N ALA A 120 -7.87 -4.13 -5.24
CA ALA A 120 -8.01 -5.17 -4.24
C ALA A 120 -9.06 -4.78 -3.19
N ILE A 121 -9.87 -5.75 -2.78
CA ILE A 121 -10.87 -5.61 -1.73
C ILE A 121 -10.55 -6.57 -0.60
N TYR A 122 -10.63 -6.08 0.63
CA TYR A 122 -10.30 -6.84 1.85
C TYR A 122 -11.47 -6.84 2.82
N GLU A 123 -11.68 -8.00 3.45
CA GLU A 123 -12.63 -8.16 4.56
C GLU A 123 -11.84 -8.45 5.84
N TYR A 124 -12.28 -7.84 6.94
CA TYR A 124 -11.74 -8.02 8.29
C TYR A 124 -12.80 -8.58 9.22
N PRO A 125 -12.41 -9.31 10.29
CA PRO A 125 -13.36 -9.96 11.19
C PRO A 125 -14.24 -8.95 11.94
N GLU A 126 -13.76 -7.73 12.17
CA GLU A 126 -14.47 -6.67 12.90
C GLU A 126 -15.45 -5.85 12.02
N LYS A 127 -16.05 -6.48 11.00
CA LYS A 127 -16.96 -5.81 10.03
C LYS A 127 -16.31 -4.58 9.38
N PHE A 128 -15.06 -4.72 8.98
CA PHE A 128 -14.26 -3.65 8.38
C PHE A 128 -13.81 -4.04 6.98
N HIS A 129 -13.80 -3.06 6.08
CA HIS A 129 -13.55 -3.27 4.66
C HIS A 129 -12.55 -2.23 4.13
N ILE A 130 -11.58 -2.70 3.35
CA ILE A 130 -10.67 -1.83 2.59
C ILE A 130 -10.89 -2.06 1.11
N ASN A 131 -11.11 -0.98 0.36
CA ASN A 131 -11.09 -0.98 -1.10
C ASN A 131 -9.87 -0.19 -1.59
N TYR A 132 -8.93 -0.90 -2.20
CA TYR A 132 -7.73 -0.34 -2.78
C TYR A 132 -7.84 -0.27 -4.31
N SER A 133 -7.34 0.81 -4.90
CA SER A 133 -7.16 0.90 -6.36
C SER A 133 -5.88 1.65 -6.74
N CYS A 134 -5.22 1.17 -7.79
CA CYS A 134 -3.99 1.72 -8.29
C CYS A 134 -3.96 1.68 -9.82
N TYR A 135 -3.42 2.74 -10.40
CA TYR A 135 -3.17 2.83 -11.84
C TYR A 135 -1.95 3.71 -12.08
N PHE A 136 -1.07 3.27 -12.98
CA PHE A 136 0.13 4.03 -13.36
C PHE A 136 -0.01 4.87 -14.61
N GLY A 137 -1.24 5.16 -15.04
CA GLY A 137 -1.45 6.02 -16.19
C GLY A 137 -2.29 7.27 -15.98
N ASN A 138 -2.54 7.67 -14.74
CA ASN A 138 -3.19 8.93 -14.41
C ASN A 138 -2.75 9.35 -13.01
N GLU A 139 -2.33 10.60 -12.82
CA GLU A 139 -1.83 11.08 -11.51
C GLU A 139 -2.76 12.07 -10.82
N ARG A 140 -3.94 12.38 -11.38
CA ARG A 140 -4.78 13.51 -10.95
C ARG A 140 -5.05 13.55 -9.45
N TYR A 141 -5.29 12.39 -8.83
CA TYR A 141 -5.62 12.27 -7.41
C TYR A 141 -4.42 11.88 -6.54
N GLY A 142 -3.25 11.59 -7.13
CA GLY A 142 -2.09 11.12 -6.38
C GLY A 142 -2.39 9.87 -5.57
N TYR A 143 -2.02 9.87 -4.30
CA TYR A 143 -2.30 8.76 -3.39
C TYR A 143 -2.85 9.22 -2.06
N GLY A 144 -3.59 8.35 -1.39
CA GLY A 144 -4.23 8.70 -0.13
C GLY A 144 -5.21 7.66 0.38
N GLU A 145 -5.83 8.02 1.50
CA GLU A 145 -6.78 7.21 2.24
C GLU A 145 -7.99 8.06 2.66
N GLN A 146 -9.18 7.52 2.45
CA GLN A 146 -10.45 8.09 2.88
C GLN A 146 -11.07 7.15 3.92
N PHE A 147 -11.04 7.58 5.17
CA PHE A 147 -11.64 6.89 6.31
C PHE A 147 -13.08 7.36 6.47
N LEU A 148 -14.03 6.51 6.06
CA LEU A 148 -15.45 6.84 6.04
C LEU A 148 -16.11 6.38 7.34
N GLY A 149 -16.16 7.27 8.32
CA GLY A 149 -16.78 7.01 9.60
C GLY A 149 -18.24 7.47 9.65
N ASN A 150 -19.02 6.90 10.56
CA ASN A 150 -20.47 7.19 10.70
C ASN A 150 -20.77 8.64 11.10
N GLU A 151 -19.77 9.37 11.60
CA GLU A 151 -19.94 10.74 12.12
C GLU A 151 -19.03 11.75 11.42
N GLY A 152 -18.23 11.31 10.45
CA GLY A 152 -17.41 12.16 9.60
C GLY A 152 -16.43 11.37 8.74
N THR A 153 -15.72 12.09 7.89
CA THR A 153 -14.69 11.55 7.02
C THR A 153 -13.33 12.17 7.37
N ILE A 154 -12.31 11.33 7.48
CA ILE A 154 -10.90 11.79 7.38
C ILE A 154 -10.42 11.44 5.98
N GLU A 155 -9.82 12.41 5.30
CA GLU A 155 -9.13 12.19 4.03
C GLU A 155 -7.68 12.62 4.18
N VAL A 156 -6.75 11.72 3.87
CA VAL A 156 -5.32 12.00 3.82
C VAL A 156 -4.87 11.97 2.37
N LEU A 157 -4.26 13.05 1.89
CA LEU A 157 -3.77 13.18 0.53
C LEU A 157 -2.25 13.41 0.51
N ASN A 158 -1.57 12.59 -0.28
CA ASN A 158 -0.14 12.68 -0.57
C ASN A 158 0.77 12.75 0.68
N ARG A 159 0.32 12.21 1.83
CA ARG A 159 0.96 12.32 3.16
C ARG A 159 1.14 13.74 3.71
N GLN A 160 0.53 14.74 3.08
CA GLN A 160 0.76 16.15 3.40
C GLN A 160 -0.49 16.86 3.86
N VAL A 161 -1.65 16.50 3.30
CA VAL A 161 -2.92 17.13 3.62
C VAL A 161 -3.79 16.15 4.38
N LEU A 162 -4.28 16.57 5.55
CA LEU A 162 -5.31 15.87 6.29
C LEU A 162 -6.55 16.76 6.33
N ASN A 163 -7.62 16.29 5.71
CA ASN A 163 -8.93 16.90 5.76
C ASN A 163 -9.82 16.15 6.73
N PHE A 164 -10.64 16.90 7.46
CA PHE A 164 -11.75 16.37 8.23
C PHE A 164 -13.05 17.01 7.76
N TYR A 165 -14.06 16.17 7.51
CA TYR A 165 -15.40 16.59 7.15
C TYR A 165 -16.40 15.97 8.13
N PRO A 166 -17.14 16.75 8.93
CA PRO A 166 -18.20 16.21 9.77
C PRO A 166 -19.36 15.69 8.92
N GLU A 167 -20.03 14.63 9.39
CA GLU A 167 -21.12 13.99 8.63
C GLU A 167 -22.31 14.92 8.42
N THR A 168 -22.93 14.83 7.24
CA THR A 168 -24.17 15.52 6.94
C THR A 168 -25.18 14.57 6.35
N PHE A 169 -26.30 14.36 7.04
CA PHE A 169 -27.40 13.56 6.51
C PHE A 169 -28.31 14.43 5.65
N ARG A 170 -28.23 14.27 4.32
CA ARG A 170 -29.01 15.06 3.35
C ARG A 170 -28.84 16.56 3.56
N GLY A 171 -27.59 16.99 3.79
CA GLY A 171 -27.23 18.39 4.01
C GLY A 171 -27.50 18.93 5.42
N LYS A 172 -27.96 18.09 6.36
CA LYS A 172 -28.15 18.47 7.77
C LYS A 172 -27.27 17.64 8.68
N ALA A 173 -26.46 18.30 9.50
CA ALA A 173 -25.64 17.63 10.50
C ALA A 173 -26.54 17.04 11.62
N PRO A 174 -26.36 15.76 11.99
CA PRO A 174 -26.97 15.20 13.20
C PRO A 174 -26.60 15.99 14.45
N ALA A 175 -27.50 16.06 15.43
CA ALA A 175 -27.32 16.91 16.62
C ALA A 175 -26.01 16.63 17.40
N HIS A 176 -25.60 15.36 17.51
CA HIS A 176 -24.39 14.95 18.23
C HIS A 176 -23.08 15.32 17.49
N VAL A 177 -23.13 15.67 16.20
CA VAL A 177 -21.98 16.15 15.43
C VAL A 177 -22.10 17.59 14.95
N ALA A 178 -23.25 18.25 15.16
CA ALA A 178 -23.56 19.57 14.61
C ALA A 178 -22.57 20.67 15.01
N ALA A 179 -21.92 20.52 16.16
CA ALA A 179 -20.89 21.45 16.64
C ALA A 179 -19.53 21.25 15.96
N ARG A 180 -19.26 20.08 15.36
CA ARG A 180 -18.00 19.77 14.69
C ARG A 180 -17.87 20.61 13.42
N LYS A 181 -16.67 21.13 13.17
CA LYS A 181 -16.36 21.96 11.99
C LYS A 181 -15.38 21.21 11.10
N PRO A 182 -15.48 21.35 9.77
CA PRO A 182 -14.45 20.84 8.89
C PRO A 182 -13.14 21.57 9.19
N PHE A 183 -12.02 20.88 9.00
CA PHE A 183 -10.71 21.51 9.06
C PHE A 183 -9.78 20.84 8.05
N GLU A 184 -8.75 21.59 7.69
CA GLU A 184 -7.64 21.12 6.87
C GLU A 184 -6.35 21.36 7.66
N LEU A 185 -5.50 20.35 7.70
CA LEU A 185 -4.12 20.46 8.17
C LEU A 185 -3.20 20.16 6.99
N ASN A 186 -2.37 21.14 6.63
CA ASN A 186 -1.39 21.00 5.56
C ASN A 186 0.03 21.04 6.14
N LEU A 187 0.78 19.98 5.92
CA LEU A 187 2.16 19.79 6.35
C LEU A 187 3.04 19.51 5.13
N PRO A 188 3.37 20.54 4.33
CA PRO A 188 4.18 20.35 3.13
C PRO A 188 5.60 19.90 3.50
N GLY A 189 6.13 18.91 2.76
CA GLY A 189 7.49 18.41 2.97
C GLY A 189 7.66 17.55 4.24
N ASN A 190 6.58 17.04 4.81
CA ASN A 190 6.61 16.23 6.04
C ASN A 190 7.29 14.85 5.89
N ASP A 191 7.67 14.43 4.68
CA ASP A 191 8.32 13.13 4.45
C ASP A 191 9.63 12.99 5.22
N ASN A 192 10.54 13.97 5.12
CA ASN A 192 11.83 13.91 5.82
C ASN A 192 11.67 13.97 7.36
N PRO A 193 10.91 14.93 7.93
CA PRO A 193 10.63 14.93 9.36
C PRO A 193 9.99 13.63 9.87
N ALA A 194 9.09 13.01 9.09
CA ALA A 194 8.48 11.74 9.47
C ALA A 194 9.51 10.60 9.52
N VAL A 195 10.42 10.54 8.55
CA VAL A 195 11.53 9.57 8.54
C VAL A 195 12.46 9.80 9.75
N GLU A 196 12.84 11.04 10.01
CA GLU A 196 13.68 11.39 11.17
C GLU A 196 13.00 11.00 12.48
N ALA A 197 11.71 11.28 12.63
CA ALA A 197 10.93 10.90 13.81
C ALA A 197 10.87 9.38 14.00
N HIS A 198 10.75 8.63 12.90
CA HIS A 198 10.73 7.17 12.91
C HIS A 198 12.09 6.58 13.34
N ILE A 199 13.19 7.07 12.78
CA ILE A 199 14.56 6.68 13.17
C ILE A 199 14.83 7.04 14.63
N ARG A 200 14.43 8.24 15.06
CA ARG A 200 14.57 8.69 16.45
C ARG A 200 13.85 7.75 17.42
N ASN A 201 12.62 7.34 17.13
CA ASN A 201 11.88 6.38 17.96
C ASN A 201 12.60 5.02 18.02
N PHE A 202 13.10 4.52 16.89
CA PHE A 202 13.86 3.27 16.86
C PHE A 202 15.10 3.33 17.77
N LEU A 203 15.89 4.40 17.68
CA LEU A 203 17.06 4.61 18.53
C LEU A 203 16.69 4.77 20.01
N ALA A 204 15.62 5.50 20.31
CA ALA A 204 15.13 5.66 21.68
C ALA A 204 14.65 4.32 22.27
N ALA A 205 14.03 3.46 21.46
CA ALA A 205 13.60 2.13 21.87
C ALA A 205 14.78 1.19 22.17
N ILE A 206 15.84 1.22 21.36
CA ILE A 206 17.09 0.48 21.64
C ILE A 206 17.68 0.88 23.00
N GLN A 207 17.59 2.17 23.34
CA GLN A 207 18.08 2.71 24.60
C GLN A 207 17.11 2.50 25.78
N GLY A 208 15.96 1.86 25.57
CA GLY A 208 14.95 1.64 26.62
C GLY A 208 14.20 2.91 27.04
N ARG A 209 14.26 3.99 26.26
CA ARG A 209 13.62 5.28 26.57
C ARG A 209 12.19 5.37 26.08
N GLU A 210 11.85 4.64 25.02
CA GLU A 210 10.52 4.63 24.41
C GLU A 210 10.10 3.22 24.00
N ARG A 211 8.80 3.02 23.81
CA ARG A 211 8.29 1.82 23.14
C ARG A 211 8.46 1.98 21.62
N LEU A 212 8.84 0.88 20.96
CA LEU A 212 8.92 0.83 19.50
C LEU A 212 7.52 0.95 18.89
N ILE A 213 7.33 1.92 17.98
CA ILE A 213 6.05 2.18 17.33
C ILE A 213 5.73 1.12 16.26
N ALA A 214 6.74 0.68 15.51
CA ALA A 214 6.61 -0.33 14.46
C ALA A 214 7.48 -1.57 14.79
N PRO A 215 7.03 -2.43 15.71
CA PRO A 215 7.74 -3.67 16.04
C PRO A 215 7.67 -4.68 14.89
N VAL A 216 8.52 -5.71 14.95
CA VAL A 216 8.69 -6.69 13.86
C VAL A 216 7.39 -7.41 13.51
N GLU A 217 6.53 -7.66 14.50
CA GLU A 217 5.23 -8.31 14.28
C GLU A 217 4.32 -7.46 13.41
N ILE A 218 4.34 -6.12 13.58
CA ILE A 218 3.55 -5.21 12.73
C ILE A 218 4.09 -5.23 11.29
N GLY A 219 5.41 -5.26 11.11
CA GLY A 219 6.00 -5.39 9.78
C GLY A 219 5.65 -6.71 9.09
N GLN A 220 5.63 -7.82 9.84
CA GLN A 220 5.23 -9.13 9.33
C GLN A 220 3.74 -9.16 8.95
N GLU A 221 2.88 -8.55 9.76
CA GLU A 221 1.44 -8.47 9.49
C GLU A 221 1.12 -7.57 8.28
N ALA A 222 1.80 -6.44 8.15
CA ALA A 222 1.65 -5.54 6.99
C ALA A 222 1.89 -6.29 5.67
N ALA A 223 2.92 -7.15 5.62
CA ALA A 223 3.26 -7.92 4.43
C ALA A 223 2.17 -8.92 4.00
N ILE A 224 1.34 -9.41 4.92
CA ILE A 224 0.29 -10.41 4.63
C ILE A 224 -0.69 -9.87 3.58
N SER A 225 -1.17 -8.63 3.75
CA SER A 225 -2.13 -8.03 2.82
C SER A 225 -1.58 -7.95 1.39
N GLY A 226 -0.34 -7.47 1.24
CA GLY A 226 0.33 -7.41 -0.06
C GLY A 226 0.45 -8.79 -0.73
N HIS A 227 0.86 -9.81 0.03
CA HIS A 227 0.95 -11.18 -0.48
C HIS A 227 -0.42 -11.77 -0.83
N MET A 228 -1.46 -11.53 -0.02
CA MET A 228 -2.82 -11.99 -0.32
C MET A 228 -3.35 -11.40 -1.64
N ALA A 229 -3.12 -10.11 -1.90
CA ALA A 229 -3.51 -9.50 -3.17
C ALA A 229 -2.70 -10.07 -4.35
N THR A 230 -1.39 -10.28 -4.21
CA THR A 230 -0.59 -10.96 -5.24
C THR A 230 -1.16 -12.36 -5.53
N LEU A 231 -1.40 -13.15 -4.48
CA LEU A 231 -1.91 -14.52 -4.61
C LEU A 231 -3.28 -14.54 -5.27
N SER A 232 -4.19 -13.65 -4.86
CA SER A 232 -5.53 -13.54 -5.44
C SER A 232 -5.46 -13.19 -6.92
N TYR A 233 -4.71 -12.14 -7.27
CA TYR A 233 -4.53 -11.69 -8.64
C TYR A 233 -3.97 -12.79 -9.54
N ARG A 234 -2.89 -13.45 -9.10
CA ARG A 234 -2.20 -14.47 -9.91
C ARG A 234 -3.02 -15.75 -10.10
N ASN A 235 -3.94 -16.05 -9.20
CA ASN A 235 -4.77 -17.26 -9.26
C ASN A 235 -6.21 -16.99 -9.75
N GLY A 236 -6.61 -15.72 -9.91
CA GLY A 236 -7.97 -15.34 -10.29
C GLY A 236 -9.03 -15.78 -9.26
N LYS A 237 -8.65 -15.92 -7.99
CA LYS A 237 -9.49 -16.48 -6.91
C LYS A 237 -9.47 -15.60 -5.68
N LYS A 238 -10.51 -15.67 -4.85
CA LYS A 238 -10.49 -15.01 -3.54
C LYS A 238 -9.57 -15.80 -2.60
N VAL A 239 -8.73 -15.10 -1.87
CA VAL A 239 -7.82 -15.67 -0.86
C VAL A 239 -8.45 -15.53 0.51
N LEU A 240 -8.45 -16.60 1.29
CA LEU A 240 -8.76 -16.60 2.71
C LEU A 240 -7.48 -16.68 3.52
N TRP A 241 -7.41 -15.96 4.64
CA TRP A 241 -6.29 -16.01 5.59
C TRP A 241 -6.75 -16.50 6.95
N ASP A 242 -6.14 -17.59 7.41
CA ASP A 242 -6.24 -18.07 8.78
C ASP A 242 -5.03 -17.58 9.58
N ASN A 243 -5.26 -16.55 10.41
CA ASN A 243 -4.22 -15.93 11.20
C ASN A 243 -3.66 -16.86 12.29
N GLN A 244 -4.48 -17.76 12.85
CA GLN A 244 -4.04 -18.67 13.90
C GLN A 244 -3.17 -19.79 13.31
N ALA A 245 -3.62 -20.40 12.21
CA ALA A 245 -2.88 -21.44 11.53
C ALA A 245 -1.70 -20.90 10.69
N ARG A 246 -1.69 -19.58 10.42
CA ARG A 246 -0.76 -18.90 9.50
C ARG A 246 -0.76 -19.55 8.11
N ARG A 247 -1.97 -19.77 7.58
CA ARG A 247 -2.21 -20.45 6.30
C ARG A 247 -3.20 -19.67 5.46
N TYR A 248 -3.10 -19.84 4.15
CA TYR A 248 -4.08 -19.32 3.20
C TYR A 248 -4.75 -20.45 2.41
N SER A 249 -5.93 -20.18 1.88
CA SER A 249 -6.64 -21.03 0.93
C SER A 249 -7.33 -20.19 -0.15
N PHE A 250 -7.70 -20.82 -1.26
CA PHE A 250 -8.45 -20.18 -2.34
C PHE A 250 -9.89 -20.65 -2.36
N ILE A 251 -10.81 -19.74 -2.70
CA ILE A 251 -12.21 -20.05 -3.05
C ILE A 251 -12.54 -19.48 -4.42
#